data_AF-A0A7H4N1P1-F1
#
_entry.id   AF-A0A7H4N1P1-F1
#
_cell.length_a   1.000
_cell.length_b   1.000
_cell.length_c   1.000
_cell.angle_alpha   90.00
_cell.angle_beta   90.00
_cell.angle_gamma   90.00
#
_symmetry.space_group_name_H-M   'P 1'
#
loop_
_entity.id
_entity.type
_entity.pdbx_description
1 polymer ?
#
loop_
_entity_poly.entity_id
_entity_poly.type
_entity_poly.pdbx_seq_one_letter_code
_entity_poly.pdbx_strand_id
1 'polypeptide(L)'
;MAPAGTLRTGQENITLNVSGALRSEASLRAVILHINDRYLPLTDIATIERSAAEPPSAAFRVNGRPAVGLAISMAPTGNMLRFGEALNNRMRAIGAGLPHGIEIVKVADQSAVVSGAVSGFVRVLVEAVLIVLAVSFVSLGLRAGLVVAAAIPLVLALTFAGMLLAGIGLQRISLGALIVALGLLVDDAMIAVETMVSRLEAGDTRRQAATYAFQTTAFPMLTGTLVMIAGFIPVGFASSSAGEYCFSLFAVVLMALLNSWVVAILFSPLTGTWLLPEKLKHRAAGPGRMARGYGRLLRTVLRHRLATLGDCAGRAGTVGVRDHVYAGGVFPFI
;
A
#
# COMPACT_ATOMS: atom_id res chain seq x y z
N MET A 1 22.35 -42.25 5.67
CA MET A 1 23.19 -43.45 5.46
C MET A 1 24.11 -43.06 4.33
N ALA A 2 25.35 -42.66 4.62
CA ALA A 2 26.27 -42.29 3.56
C ALA A 2 26.74 -43.59 2.89
N PRO A 3 26.63 -43.75 1.56
CA PRO A 3 27.18 -44.92 0.89
C PRO A 3 28.69 -44.94 1.11
N ALA A 4 29.22 -46.07 1.56
CA ALA A 4 30.66 -46.25 1.72
C ALA A 4 31.37 -46.39 0.37
N GLY A 5 30.60 -46.62 -0.69
CA GLY A 5 31.03 -46.66 -2.08
C GLY A 5 30.14 -47.58 -2.91
N THR A 6 30.48 -47.72 -4.19
CA THR A 6 29.90 -48.74 -5.07
C THR A 6 31.02 -49.65 -5.56
N LEU A 7 30.86 -50.95 -5.36
CA LEU A 7 31.78 -51.96 -5.88
C LEU A 7 31.31 -52.36 -7.27
N ARG A 8 32.16 -52.15 -8.27
CA ARG A 8 31.89 -52.58 -9.65
C ARG A 8 32.46 -53.98 -9.86
N THR A 9 31.59 -54.96 -10.07
CA THR A 9 31.97 -56.29 -10.54
C THR A 9 31.87 -56.33 -12.07
N GLY A 10 32.37 -57.38 -12.72
CA GLY A 10 32.36 -57.48 -14.19
C GLY A 10 30.97 -57.48 -14.84
N GLN A 11 29.90 -57.76 -14.08
CA GLN A 11 28.53 -57.82 -14.58
C GLN A 11 27.55 -56.88 -13.84
N GLU A 12 27.85 -56.45 -12.60
CA GLU A 12 26.92 -55.64 -11.80
C GLU A 12 27.64 -54.61 -10.91
N ASN A 13 26.93 -53.52 -10.60
CA ASN A 13 27.36 -52.51 -9.65
C ASN A 13 26.62 -52.71 -8.32
N ILE A 14 27.35 -53.04 -7.25
CA ILE A 14 26.78 -53.30 -5.92
C ILE A 14 27.07 -52.09 -5.02
N THR A 15 26.03 -51.49 -4.40
CA THR A 15 26.21 -50.40 -3.43
C THR A 15 26.61 -50.96 -2.06
N LEU A 16 27.76 -50.52 -1.53
CA LEU A 16 28.23 -50.90 -0.20
C LEU A 16 27.77 -49.84 0.81
N ASN A 17 26.99 -50.27 1.80
CA ASN A 17 26.56 -49.43 2.92
C ASN A 17 27.17 -49.98 4.22
N VAL A 18 27.94 -49.16 4.93
CA VAL A 18 28.53 -49.54 6.24
C VAL A 18 27.65 -49.01 7.37
N SER A 19 27.33 -49.88 8.33
CA SER A 19 26.43 -49.61 9.47
C SER A 19 27.14 -49.03 10.69
N GLY A 20 28.14 -48.15 10.51
CA GLY A 20 28.96 -47.61 11.60
C GLY A 20 28.38 -46.38 12.33
N ALA A 21 27.18 -45.92 11.98
CA ALA A 21 26.60 -44.72 12.58
C ALA A 21 25.93 -45.02 13.94
N LEU A 22 26.32 -44.28 14.98
CA LEU A 22 25.67 -44.32 16.30
C LEU A 22 24.29 -43.65 16.21
N ARG A 23 23.23 -44.45 16.13
CA ARG A 23 21.84 -43.94 15.96
C ARG A 23 20.91 -44.29 17.11
N SER A 24 21.35 -45.13 18.03
CA SER A 24 20.57 -45.59 19.17
C SER A 24 21.46 -45.75 20.38
N GLU A 25 20.85 -45.74 21.56
CA GLU A 25 21.54 -46.05 22.81
C GLU A 25 22.20 -47.43 22.76
N ALA A 26 21.56 -48.42 22.12
CA ALA A 26 22.12 -49.75 21.93
C ALA A 26 23.39 -49.73 21.06
N SER A 27 23.41 -48.91 20.02
CA SER A 27 24.60 -48.71 19.17
C SER A 27 25.75 -48.07 19.96
N LEU A 28 25.45 -47.15 20.89
CA LEU A 28 26.44 -46.56 21.81
C LEU A 28 26.95 -47.56 22.85
N ARG A 29 26.07 -48.41 23.41
CA ARG A 29 26.46 -49.47 24.36
C ARG A 29 27.38 -50.50 23.72
N ALA A 30 27.20 -50.77 22.43
CA ALA A 30 28.02 -51.71 21.66
C ALA A 30 29.39 -51.14 21.24
N VAL A 31 29.72 -49.89 21.60
CA VAL A 31 31.03 -49.29 21.29
C VAL A 31 32.10 -49.95 22.15
N ILE A 32 33.14 -50.44 21.49
CA ILE A 32 34.33 -51.01 22.13
C ILE A 32 35.49 -50.05 21.95
N LEU A 33 36.12 -49.67 23.05
CA LEU A 33 37.33 -48.85 23.07
C LEU A 33 38.56 -49.76 23.10
N HIS A 34 39.61 -49.35 22.38
CA HIS A 34 40.89 -50.05 22.38
C HIS A 34 41.95 -49.16 23.06
N ILE A 35 42.41 -49.57 24.25
CA ILE A 35 43.36 -48.80 25.07
C ILE A 35 44.42 -49.76 25.62
N ASN A 36 45.71 -49.46 25.40
CA ASN A 36 46.85 -50.27 25.87
C ASN A 36 46.68 -51.78 25.58
N ASP A 37 46.40 -52.12 24.33
CA ASP A 37 46.16 -53.50 23.85
C ASP A 37 44.98 -54.24 24.50
N ARG A 38 44.06 -53.52 25.15
CA ARG A 38 42.84 -54.09 25.73
C ARG A 38 41.60 -53.54 25.05
N TYR A 39 40.62 -54.41 24.84
CA TYR A 39 39.28 -54.06 24.38
C TYR A 39 38.37 -53.90 25.58
N LEU A 40 37.83 -52.70 25.77
CA LEU A 40 36.93 -52.38 26.87
C LEU A 40 35.61 -51.85 26.31
N PRO A 41 34.46 -52.45 26.65
CA PRO A 41 33.18 -51.91 26.22
C PRO A 41 32.92 -50.57 26.93
N LEU A 42 32.28 -49.64 26.23
CA LEU A 42 31.96 -48.31 26.77
C LEU A 42 31.10 -48.39 28.04
N THR A 43 30.30 -49.45 28.18
CA THR A 43 29.45 -49.70 29.35
C THR A 43 30.21 -49.96 30.65
N ASP A 44 31.47 -50.38 30.58
CA ASP A 44 32.28 -50.66 31.78
C ASP A 44 32.82 -49.38 32.43
N ILE A 45 32.84 -48.27 31.68
CA ILE A 45 33.42 -46.99 32.12
C ILE A 45 32.42 -45.84 32.15
N ALA A 46 31.26 -45.98 31.52
CA ALA A 46 30.25 -44.93 31.43
C ALA A 46 28.81 -45.49 31.47
N THR A 47 27.94 -44.81 32.20
CA THR A 47 26.49 -45.06 32.18
C THR A 47 25.87 -44.33 31.00
N ILE A 48 25.19 -45.07 30.13
CA ILE A 48 24.52 -44.50 28.95
C ILE A 48 23.03 -44.36 29.26
N GLU A 49 22.58 -43.12 29.40
CA GLU A 49 21.18 -42.77 29.64
C GLU A 49 20.71 -41.71 28.65
N ARG A 50 19.42 -41.75 28.32
CA ARG A 50 18.77 -40.72 27.53
C ARG A 50 18.16 -39.68 28.44
N SER A 51 18.85 -38.56 28.58
CA SER A 51 18.39 -37.40 29.33
C SER A 51 17.85 -36.31 28.40
N ALA A 52 17.10 -35.38 28.98
CA ALA A 52 16.79 -34.12 28.32
C ALA A 52 18.09 -33.31 28.19
N ALA A 53 18.23 -32.57 27.08
CA ALA A 53 19.38 -31.70 26.90
C ALA A 53 19.40 -30.59 27.95
N GLU A 54 20.57 -30.36 28.55
CA GLU A 54 20.81 -29.32 29.54
C GLU A 54 21.94 -28.40 29.04
N PRO A 55 21.72 -27.08 28.94
CA PRO A 55 20.53 -26.32 29.37
C PRO A 55 19.29 -26.59 28.48
N PRO A 56 18.08 -26.44 29.02
CA PRO A 56 16.85 -26.66 28.26
C PRO A 56 16.78 -25.72 27.06
N SER A 57 16.41 -26.26 25.90
CA SER A 57 16.14 -25.45 24.71
C SER A 57 15.04 -24.44 24.97
N ALA A 58 15.09 -23.28 24.31
CA ALA A 58 14.08 -22.23 24.43
C ALA A 58 12.66 -22.79 24.33
N ALA A 59 11.86 -22.63 25.38
CA ALA A 59 10.50 -23.13 25.43
C ALA A 59 9.57 -22.22 24.63
N PHE A 60 8.81 -22.80 23.69
CA PHE A 60 7.77 -22.08 22.95
C PHE A 60 6.40 -22.43 23.54
N ARG A 61 5.56 -21.42 23.77
CA ARG A 61 4.21 -21.59 24.31
C ARG A 61 3.22 -20.76 23.51
N VAL A 62 2.05 -21.32 23.27
CA VAL A 62 0.92 -20.62 22.65
C VAL A 62 -0.24 -20.67 23.64
N ASN A 63 -0.76 -19.50 24.04
CA ASN A 63 -1.84 -19.38 25.02
C ASN A 63 -1.59 -20.17 26.32
N GLY A 64 -0.35 -20.13 26.82
CA GLY A 64 0.06 -20.83 28.06
C GLY A 64 0.32 -22.33 27.92
N ARG A 65 0.04 -22.95 26.77
CA ARG A 65 0.31 -24.38 26.50
C ARG A 65 1.66 -24.58 25.82
N PRO A 66 2.48 -25.58 26.21
CA PRO A 66 3.70 -25.94 25.48
C PRO A 66 3.39 -26.25 24.01
N ALA A 67 4.16 -25.68 23.10
CA ALA A 67 3.95 -25.82 21.66
C ALA A 67 5.30 -25.89 20.93
N VAL A 68 5.27 -26.40 19.69
CA VAL A 68 6.42 -26.35 18.78
C VAL A 68 6.15 -25.28 17.73
N GLY A 69 7.03 -24.30 17.65
CA GLY A 69 6.95 -23.23 16.65
C GLY A 69 7.52 -23.68 15.31
N LEU A 70 6.80 -23.41 14.23
CA LEU A 70 7.29 -23.53 12.86
C LEU A 70 7.16 -22.17 12.18
N ALA A 71 8.30 -21.50 11.95
CA ALA A 71 8.35 -20.26 11.20
C ALA A 71 8.47 -20.57 9.71
N ILE A 72 7.59 -19.97 8.89
CA ILE A 72 7.62 -20.12 7.44
C ILE A 72 7.80 -18.73 6.86
N SER A 73 8.87 -18.54 6.10
CA SER A 73 9.13 -17.30 5.37
C SER A 73 8.72 -17.45 3.90
N MET A 74 8.17 -16.38 3.35
CA MET A 74 7.90 -16.29 1.92
C MET A 74 9.19 -15.94 1.17
N ALA A 75 9.38 -16.50 -0.02
CA ALA A 75 10.45 -16.07 -0.92
C ALA A 75 10.28 -14.57 -1.27
N PRO A 76 11.36 -13.79 -1.48
CA PRO A 76 11.27 -12.34 -1.70
C PRO A 76 10.38 -11.91 -2.87
N THR A 77 10.27 -12.74 -3.92
CA THR A 77 9.46 -12.48 -5.12
C THR A 77 8.02 -13.01 -5.02
N GLY A 78 7.66 -13.60 -3.88
CA GLY A 78 6.35 -14.20 -3.66
C GLY A 78 5.23 -13.17 -3.52
N ASN A 79 4.03 -13.54 -3.98
CA ASN A 79 2.82 -12.77 -3.69
C ASN A 79 2.23 -13.23 -2.35
N MET A 80 2.16 -12.34 -1.37
CA MET A 80 1.74 -12.68 0.00
C MET A 80 0.29 -13.20 0.10
N LEU A 81 -0.63 -12.70 -0.73
CA LEU A 81 -2.02 -13.19 -0.73
C LEU A 81 -2.10 -14.63 -1.26
N ARG A 82 -1.48 -14.88 -2.42
CA ARG A 82 -1.43 -16.24 -3.01
C ARG A 82 -0.69 -17.22 -2.10
N PHE A 83 0.40 -16.78 -1.48
CA PHE A 83 1.15 -17.58 -0.53
C PHE A 83 0.28 -17.94 0.69
N GLY A 84 -0.44 -16.97 1.26
CA GLY A 84 -1.36 -17.20 2.36
C GLY A 84 -2.46 -18.22 2.03
N GLU A 85 -3.10 -18.07 0.87
CA GLU A 85 -4.12 -19.02 0.39
C GLU A 85 -3.55 -20.43 0.20
N ALA A 86 -2.41 -20.55 -0.48
CA ALA A 86 -1.74 -21.82 -0.71
C ALA A 86 -1.30 -22.49 0.61
N LEU A 87 -0.76 -21.70 1.54
CA LEU A 87 -0.35 -22.16 2.87
C LEU A 87 -1.56 -22.66 3.66
N ASN A 88 -2.65 -21.90 3.70
CA ASN A 88 -3.88 -22.31 4.38
C ASN A 88 -4.47 -23.60 3.78
N ASN A 89 -4.46 -23.73 2.44
CA ASN A 89 -4.88 -24.95 1.77
C ASN A 89 -4.00 -26.15 2.16
N ARG A 90 -2.68 -25.97 2.18
CA ARG A 90 -1.73 -27.02 2.55
C ARG A 90 -1.84 -27.41 4.03
N MET A 91 -2.02 -26.43 4.91
CA MET A 91 -2.24 -26.65 6.34
C MET A 91 -3.52 -27.46 6.59
N ARG A 92 -4.61 -27.16 5.88
CA ARG A 92 -5.85 -27.96 5.96
C ARG A 92 -5.64 -29.40 5.49
N ALA A 93 -4.94 -29.58 4.37
CA ALA A 93 -4.64 -30.91 3.85
C ALA A 93 -3.76 -31.74 4.82
N ILE A 94 -2.74 -31.12 5.42
CA ILE A 94 -1.88 -31.78 6.41
C ILE A 94 -2.66 -32.05 7.71
N GLY A 95 -3.48 -31.10 8.15
CA GLY A 95 -4.28 -31.22 9.36
C GLY A 95 -5.20 -32.44 9.35
N ALA A 96 -5.72 -32.82 8.19
CA ALA A 96 -6.54 -34.03 8.02
C ALA A 96 -5.76 -35.35 8.23
N GLY A 97 -4.44 -35.33 8.05
CA GLY A 97 -3.57 -36.51 8.21
C GLY A 97 -2.79 -36.55 9.52
N LEU A 98 -3.03 -35.61 10.43
CA LEU A 98 -2.29 -35.55 11.69
C LEU A 98 -2.80 -36.60 12.70
N PRO A 99 -1.89 -37.24 13.47
CA PRO A 99 -2.25 -38.06 14.61
C PRO A 99 -3.07 -37.30 15.65
N HIS A 100 -3.89 -38.03 16.41
CA HIS A 100 -4.63 -37.45 17.53
C HIS A 100 -3.70 -36.76 18.54
N GLY A 101 -4.14 -35.61 19.05
CA GLY A 101 -3.38 -34.80 20.00
C GLY A 101 -2.45 -33.75 19.38
N ILE A 102 -2.35 -33.68 18.05
CA ILE A 102 -1.62 -32.61 17.35
C ILE A 102 -2.62 -31.62 16.74
N GLU A 103 -2.56 -30.36 17.19
CA GLU A 103 -3.36 -29.27 16.65
C GLU A 103 -2.45 -28.22 16.01
N ILE A 104 -2.83 -27.74 14.82
CA ILE A 104 -2.10 -26.67 14.14
C ILE A 104 -2.78 -25.34 14.46
N VAL A 105 -2.06 -24.44 15.13
CA VAL A 105 -2.54 -23.10 15.48
C VAL A 105 -1.70 -22.04 14.76
N LYS A 106 -2.37 -21.10 14.09
CA LYS A 106 -1.70 -19.92 13.49
C LYS A 106 -1.57 -18.81 14.53
N VAL A 107 -0.38 -18.24 14.66
CA VAL A 107 -0.10 -17.16 15.62
C VAL A 107 0.12 -15.82 14.91
N ALA A 108 0.97 -15.77 13.88
CA ALA A 108 1.35 -14.54 13.18
C ALA A 108 1.03 -14.62 11.67
N ASP A 109 -0.26 -14.63 11.32
CA ASP A 109 -0.68 -14.70 9.92
C ASP A 109 -0.64 -13.32 9.24
N GLN A 110 0.50 -13.00 8.63
CA GLN A 110 0.68 -11.73 7.92
C GLN A 110 -0.23 -11.62 6.68
N SER A 111 -0.59 -12.74 6.05
CA SER A 111 -1.44 -12.73 4.85
C SER A 111 -2.85 -12.24 5.16
N ALA A 112 -3.40 -12.64 6.31
CA ALA A 112 -4.71 -12.18 6.78
C ALA A 112 -4.71 -10.67 7.07
N VAL A 113 -3.64 -10.16 7.70
CA VAL A 113 -3.48 -8.73 8.01
C VAL A 113 -3.38 -7.88 6.74
N VAL A 114 -2.64 -8.35 5.74
CA VAL A 114 -2.53 -7.67 4.44
C VAL A 114 -3.86 -7.72 3.68
N SER A 115 -4.52 -8.88 3.62
CA SER A 115 -5.82 -9.02 2.97
C SER A 115 -6.90 -8.12 3.59
N GLY A 116 -6.96 -8.07 4.92
CA GLY A 116 -7.85 -7.17 5.65
C GLY A 116 -7.57 -5.69 5.36
N ALA A 117 -6.29 -5.31 5.31
CA ALA A 117 -5.89 -3.95 4.99
C ALA A 117 -6.23 -3.54 3.55
N VAL A 118 -5.97 -4.41 2.56
CA VAL A 118 -6.29 -4.14 1.15
C VAL A 118 -7.79 -4.03 0.94
N SER A 119 -8.58 -4.96 1.50
CA SER A 119 -10.04 -4.94 1.35
C SER A 119 -10.69 -3.74 2.03
N GLY A 120 -10.26 -3.40 3.24
CA GLY A 120 -10.71 -2.18 3.93
C GLY A 120 -10.35 -0.92 3.16
N PHE A 121 -9.14 -0.87 2.60
CA PHE A 121 -8.71 0.24 1.77
C PHE A 121 -9.54 0.38 0.48
N VAL A 122 -9.78 -0.71 -0.25
CA VAL A 122 -10.59 -0.67 -1.48
C VAL A 122 -11.99 -0.13 -1.19
N ARG A 123 -12.58 -0.50 -0.03
CA ARG A 123 -13.87 0.07 0.40
C ARG A 123 -13.79 1.58 0.57
N VAL A 124 -12.80 2.09 1.30
CA VAL A 124 -12.63 3.54 1.52
C VAL A 124 -12.35 4.27 0.20
N LEU A 125 -11.56 3.68 -0.70
CA LEU A 125 -11.30 4.25 -2.02
C LEU A 125 -12.59 4.39 -2.83
N VAL A 126 -13.44 3.36 -2.85
CA VAL A 126 -14.73 3.40 -3.52
C VAL A 126 -15.65 4.45 -2.90
N GLU A 127 -15.73 4.52 -1.57
CA GLU A 127 -16.50 5.56 -0.87
C GLU A 127 -16.02 6.96 -1.21
N ALA A 128 -14.71 7.20 -1.23
CA ALA A 128 -14.12 8.48 -1.61
C ALA A 128 -14.45 8.86 -3.06
N VAL A 129 -14.32 7.92 -4.01
CA VAL A 129 -14.71 8.14 -5.41
C VAL A 129 -16.20 8.48 -5.50
N LEU A 130 -17.07 7.78 -4.79
CA LEU A 130 -18.51 8.06 -4.80
C LEU A 130 -18.84 9.45 -4.26
N ILE A 131 -18.19 9.90 -3.18
CA ILE A 131 -18.37 11.24 -2.62
C ILE A 131 -17.94 12.30 -3.64
N VAL A 132 -16.78 12.12 -4.25
CA VAL A 132 -16.25 13.02 -5.28
C VAL A 132 -17.19 13.10 -6.49
N LEU A 133 -17.69 11.96 -6.96
CA LEU A 133 -18.69 11.89 -8.03
C LEU A 133 -19.98 12.62 -7.64
N ALA A 134 -20.48 12.41 -6.41
CA ALA A 134 -21.67 13.08 -5.92
C ALA A 134 -21.50 14.60 -5.90
N VAL A 135 -20.36 15.11 -5.39
CA VAL A 135 -20.04 16.54 -5.39
C VAL A 135 -19.93 17.07 -6.82
N SER A 136 -19.29 16.35 -7.72
CA SER A 136 -19.17 16.73 -9.14
C SER A 136 -20.53 16.81 -9.82
N PHE A 137 -21.41 15.83 -9.61
CA PHE A 137 -22.77 15.85 -10.17
C PHE A 137 -23.63 16.99 -9.61
N VAL A 138 -23.50 17.31 -8.32
CA VAL A 138 -24.21 18.43 -7.71
C VAL A 138 -23.68 19.77 -8.22
N SER A 139 -22.37 19.89 -8.41
CA SER A 139 -21.71 21.14 -8.83
C SER A 139 -21.91 21.45 -10.31
N LEU A 140 -21.58 20.50 -11.21
CA LEU A 140 -21.56 20.74 -12.66
C LEU A 140 -22.75 20.12 -13.42
N GLY A 141 -23.59 19.32 -12.74
CA GLY A 141 -24.70 18.58 -13.35
C GLY A 141 -24.30 17.24 -13.97
N LEU A 142 -25.30 16.50 -14.46
CA LEU A 142 -25.16 15.08 -14.81
C LEU A 142 -24.12 14.80 -15.92
N ARG A 143 -24.11 15.61 -16.99
CA ARG A 143 -23.26 15.34 -18.16
C ARG A 143 -21.81 15.73 -17.93
N ALA A 144 -21.57 16.89 -17.32
CA ALA A 144 -20.23 17.34 -16.97
C ALA A 144 -19.61 16.45 -15.88
N GLY A 145 -20.40 16.06 -14.86
CA GLY A 145 -19.96 15.12 -13.85
C GLY A 145 -19.58 13.74 -14.41
N LEU A 146 -20.24 13.28 -15.47
CA LEU A 146 -19.90 12.01 -16.12
C LEU A 146 -18.54 12.05 -16.85
N VAL A 147 -18.10 13.23 -17.33
CA VAL A 147 -16.76 13.41 -17.91
C VAL A 147 -15.70 13.24 -16.83
N VAL A 148 -15.88 13.90 -15.68
CA VAL A 148 -14.98 13.76 -14.52
C VAL A 148 -14.98 12.31 -14.02
N ALA A 149 -16.16 11.67 -14.00
CA ALA A 149 -16.31 10.27 -13.62
C ALA A 149 -15.53 9.30 -14.49
N ALA A 150 -15.45 9.56 -15.80
CA ALA A 150 -14.70 8.75 -16.73
C ALA A 150 -13.18 8.95 -16.59
N ALA A 151 -12.73 10.14 -16.17
CA ALA A 151 -11.31 10.45 -16.00
C ALA A 151 -10.69 9.74 -14.78
N ILE A 152 -11.44 9.58 -13.67
CA ILE A 152 -10.93 9.01 -12.43
C ILE A 152 -10.38 7.57 -12.61
N PRO A 153 -11.14 6.59 -13.15
CA PRO A 153 -10.64 5.24 -13.35
C PRO A 153 -9.43 5.19 -14.30
N LEU A 154 -9.40 6.06 -15.30
CA LEU A 154 -8.30 6.12 -16.26
C LEU A 154 -6.98 6.53 -15.58
N VAL A 155 -7.01 7.55 -14.71
CA VAL A 155 -5.79 7.95 -13.99
C VAL A 155 -5.37 6.91 -12.97
N LEU A 156 -6.33 6.29 -12.26
CA LEU A 156 -6.00 5.18 -11.36
C LEU A 156 -5.34 4.02 -12.12
N ALA A 157 -5.86 3.67 -13.31
CA ALA A 157 -5.27 2.63 -14.15
C ALA A 157 -3.84 2.98 -14.60
N LEU A 158 -3.60 4.22 -15.06
CA LEU A 158 -2.26 4.69 -15.41
C LEU A 158 -1.31 4.71 -14.21
N THR A 159 -1.82 5.07 -13.03
CA THR A 159 -1.03 5.08 -11.79
C THR A 159 -0.67 3.66 -11.37
N PHE A 160 -1.60 2.71 -11.42
CA PHE A 160 -1.30 1.29 -11.17
C PHE A 160 -0.31 0.72 -12.18
N ALA A 161 -0.41 1.10 -13.45
CA ALA A 161 0.57 0.72 -14.47
C ALA A 161 1.96 1.30 -14.15
N GLY A 162 2.04 2.57 -13.75
CA GLY A 162 3.28 3.22 -13.31
C GLY A 162 3.89 2.56 -12.07
N MET A 163 3.07 2.21 -11.09
CA MET A 163 3.51 1.47 -9.89
C MET A 163 4.06 0.10 -10.23
N LEU A 164 3.42 -0.62 -11.16
CA LEU A 164 3.89 -1.92 -11.63
C LEU A 164 5.26 -1.81 -12.31
N LEU A 165 5.46 -0.79 -13.15
CA LEU A 165 6.74 -0.52 -13.81
C LEU A 165 7.85 -0.12 -12.81
N ALA A 166 7.50 0.59 -11.74
CA ALA A 166 8.42 0.98 -10.68
C ALA A 166 8.64 -0.10 -9.61
N GLY A 167 7.95 -1.26 -9.70
CA GLY A 167 8.05 -2.33 -8.71
C GLY A 167 7.45 -1.99 -7.34
N ILE A 168 6.58 -0.98 -7.26
CA ILE A 168 5.98 -0.53 -6.00
C ILE A 168 4.73 -1.36 -5.72
N GLY A 169 4.75 -2.11 -4.61
CA GLY A 169 3.63 -2.94 -4.17
C GLY A 169 2.43 -2.14 -3.64
N LEU A 170 1.27 -2.80 -3.61
CA LEU A 170 0.07 -2.29 -2.93
C LEU A 170 0.15 -2.62 -1.44
N GLN A 171 0.81 -1.76 -0.67
CA GLN A 171 0.85 -1.82 0.80
C GLN A 171 0.06 -0.66 1.41
N ARG A 172 -0.19 -0.71 2.72
CA ARG A 172 -0.98 0.30 3.45
C ARG A 172 -0.59 1.76 3.14
N ILE A 173 0.71 2.03 3.00
CA ILE A 173 1.23 3.37 2.75
C ILE A 173 1.04 3.82 1.29
N SER A 174 1.36 2.98 0.30
CA SER A 174 1.12 3.30 -1.12
C SER A 174 -0.38 3.40 -1.43
N LEU A 175 -1.19 2.57 -0.77
CA LEU A 175 -2.64 2.69 -0.79
C LEU A 175 -3.07 4.04 -0.17
N GLY A 176 -2.63 4.38 1.05
CA GLY A 176 -2.91 5.69 1.66
C GLY A 176 -2.53 6.88 0.77
N ALA A 177 -1.38 6.78 0.08
CA ALA A 177 -0.92 7.76 -0.90
C ALA A 177 -1.91 7.94 -2.07
N LEU A 178 -2.53 6.85 -2.56
CA LEU A 178 -3.57 6.92 -3.59
C LEU A 178 -4.83 7.64 -3.13
N ILE A 179 -5.24 7.52 -1.86
CA ILE A 179 -6.40 8.27 -1.33
C ILE A 179 -6.11 9.77 -1.33
N VAL A 180 -4.94 10.15 -0.81
CA VAL A 180 -4.54 11.57 -0.80
C VAL A 180 -4.43 12.09 -2.22
N ALA A 181 -3.78 11.33 -3.10
CA ALA A 181 -3.65 11.68 -4.51
C ALA A 181 -5.00 11.76 -5.22
N LEU A 182 -5.99 10.92 -4.90
CA LEU A 182 -7.33 10.96 -5.49
C LEU A 182 -8.01 12.32 -5.26
N GLY A 183 -7.90 12.89 -4.06
CA GLY A 183 -8.45 14.20 -3.76
C GLY A 183 -7.81 15.32 -4.58
N LEU A 184 -6.51 15.20 -4.85
CA LEU A 184 -5.72 16.18 -5.60
C LEU A 184 -5.89 16.01 -7.13
N LEU A 185 -6.02 14.76 -7.57
CA LEU A 185 -6.25 14.33 -8.95
C LEU A 185 -7.53 14.93 -9.55
N VAL A 186 -8.63 14.85 -8.79
CA VAL A 186 -9.94 15.16 -9.36
C VAL A 186 -10.09 16.65 -9.62
N ASP A 187 -9.36 17.47 -8.86
CA ASP A 187 -9.37 18.92 -9.00
C ASP A 187 -8.98 19.34 -10.42
N ASP A 188 -7.94 18.70 -10.98
CA ASP A 188 -7.48 19.01 -12.34
C ASP A 188 -8.57 18.74 -13.39
N ALA A 189 -9.14 17.54 -13.36
CA ALA A 189 -10.19 17.16 -14.31
C ALA A 189 -11.45 18.02 -14.13
N MET A 190 -11.79 18.38 -12.89
CA MET A 190 -12.94 19.22 -12.58
C MET A 190 -12.77 20.65 -13.12
N ILE A 191 -11.60 21.29 -12.91
CA ILE A 191 -11.31 22.64 -13.42
C ILE A 191 -11.33 22.68 -14.96
N ALA A 192 -10.76 21.66 -15.62
CA ALA A 192 -10.79 21.57 -17.07
C ALA A 192 -12.22 21.49 -17.62
N VAL A 193 -13.07 20.66 -17.01
CA VAL A 193 -14.48 20.52 -17.39
C VAL A 193 -15.28 21.79 -17.06
N GLU A 194 -15.05 22.41 -15.90
CA GLU A 194 -15.69 23.68 -15.53
C GLU A 194 -15.36 24.80 -16.51
N THR A 195 -14.10 24.90 -16.91
CA THR A 195 -13.65 25.89 -17.91
C THR A 195 -14.34 25.65 -19.26
N MET A 196 -14.52 24.39 -19.68
CA MET A 196 -15.30 24.09 -20.89
C MET A 196 -16.77 24.42 -20.76
N VAL A 197 -17.40 24.07 -19.63
CA VAL A 197 -18.82 24.35 -19.37
C VAL A 197 -19.08 25.85 -19.40
N SER A 198 -18.23 26.65 -18.73
CA SER A 198 -18.38 28.11 -18.71
C SER A 198 -18.24 28.76 -20.10
N ARG A 199 -17.34 28.25 -20.96
CA ARG A 199 -17.24 28.72 -22.36
C ARG A 199 -18.42 28.30 -23.22
N LEU A 200 -18.95 27.08 -23.03
CA LEU A 200 -20.17 26.64 -23.69
C LEU A 200 -21.39 27.47 -23.27
N GLU A 201 -21.47 27.86 -21.99
CA GLU A 201 -22.49 28.79 -21.50
C GLU A 201 -22.32 30.18 -22.12
N ALA A 202 -21.09 30.65 -22.32
CA ALA A 202 -20.78 31.90 -23.01
C ALA A 202 -21.11 31.88 -24.53
N GLY A 203 -21.49 30.72 -25.08
CA GLY A 203 -21.98 30.58 -26.46
C GLY A 203 -20.97 29.97 -27.45
N ASP A 204 -19.80 29.54 -26.98
CA ASP A 204 -18.80 28.89 -27.84
C ASP A 204 -19.28 27.51 -28.35
N THR A 205 -18.72 27.07 -29.47
CA THR A 205 -18.88 25.68 -29.92
C THR A 205 -18.05 24.72 -29.07
N ARG A 206 -18.40 23.42 -29.04
CA ARG A 206 -17.66 22.40 -28.27
C ARG A 206 -16.16 22.36 -28.58
N ARG A 207 -15.78 22.48 -29.85
CA ARG A 207 -14.37 22.52 -30.26
C ARG A 207 -13.67 23.77 -29.73
N GLN A 208 -14.29 24.95 -29.85
CA GLN A 208 -13.72 26.18 -29.33
C GLN A 208 -13.58 26.14 -27.82
N ALA A 209 -14.59 25.66 -27.09
CA ALA A 209 -14.53 25.49 -25.64
C ALA A 209 -13.42 24.51 -25.21
N ALA A 210 -13.26 23.38 -25.92
CA ALA A 210 -12.20 22.41 -25.65
C ALA A 210 -10.80 22.98 -25.91
N THR A 211 -10.61 23.67 -27.05
CA THR A 211 -9.33 24.32 -27.37
C THR A 211 -9.01 25.44 -26.38
N TYR A 212 -10.00 26.23 -25.98
CA TYR A 212 -9.83 27.29 -25.00
C TYR A 212 -9.44 26.73 -23.63
N ALA A 213 -10.14 25.69 -23.15
CA ALA A 213 -9.80 25.04 -21.89
C ALA A 213 -8.34 24.55 -21.90
N PHE A 214 -7.93 23.83 -22.96
CA PHE A 214 -6.54 23.41 -23.12
C PHE A 214 -5.56 24.59 -23.07
N GLN A 215 -5.77 25.64 -23.87
CA GLN A 215 -4.84 26.76 -23.97
C GLN A 215 -4.72 27.58 -22.68
N THR A 216 -5.80 27.66 -21.90
CA THR A 216 -5.84 28.51 -20.70
C THR A 216 -5.48 27.78 -19.42
N THR A 217 -5.82 26.49 -19.30
CA THR A 217 -5.60 25.76 -18.04
C THR A 217 -4.36 24.84 -18.07
N ALA A 218 -3.87 24.42 -19.24
CA ALA A 218 -2.79 23.43 -19.31
C ALA A 218 -1.52 23.82 -18.54
N PHE A 219 -1.02 25.04 -18.78
CA PHE A 219 0.20 25.55 -18.12
C PHE A 219 -0.02 25.86 -16.63
N PRO A 220 -1.08 26.61 -16.21
CA PRO A 220 -1.34 26.84 -14.80
C PRO A 220 -1.47 25.56 -13.98
N MET A 221 -2.18 24.55 -14.49
CA MET A 221 -2.35 23.26 -13.80
C MET A 221 -1.03 22.50 -13.72
N LEU A 222 -0.19 22.54 -14.76
CA LEU A 222 1.15 21.94 -14.71
C LEU A 222 1.99 22.57 -13.61
N THR A 223 1.99 23.91 -13.53
CA THR A 223 2.78 24.61 -12.51
C THR A 223 2.28 24.31 -11.11
N GLY A 224 0.96 24.23 -10.90
CA GLY A 224 0.37 23.87 -9.62
C GLY A 224 0.71 22.45 -9.18
N THR A 225 0.60 21.47 -10.09
CA THR A 225 0.96 20.08 -9.82
C THR A 225 2.46 19.92 -9.53
N LEU A 226 3.33 20.61 -10.27
CA LEU A 226 4.78 20.60 -10.00
C LEU A 226 5.14 21.23 -8.65
N VAL A 227 4.49 22.32 -8.25
CA VAL A 227 4.70 22.93 -6.92
C VAL A 227 4.24 21.97 -5.82
N MET A 228 3.11 21.29 -6.01
CA MET A 228 2.64 20.28 -5.08
C MET A 228 3.63 19.12 -4.95
N ILE A 229 4.11 18.58 -6.08
CA ILE A 229 5.15 17.54 -6.10
C ILE A 229 6.41 18.04 -5.36
N ALA A 230 6.83 19.28 -5.61
CA ALA A 230 7.98 19.89 -4.94
C ALA A 230 7.82 19.95 -3.41
N GLY A 231 6.61 20.20 -2.92
CA GLY A 231 6.28 20.15 -1.50
C GLY A 231 6.44 18.76 -0.87
N PHE A 232 6.29 17.69 -1.66
CA PHE A 232 6.48 16.31 -1.20
C PHE A 232 7.91 15.77 -1.39
N ILE A 233 8.80 16.47 -2.10
CA ILE A 233 10.21 16.06 -2.29
C ILE A 233 10.91 15.77 -0.95
N PRO A 234 10.84 16.63 0.08
CA PRO A 234 11.53 16.36 1.35
C PRO A 234 11.11 15.04 2.01
N VAL A 235 9.85 14.64 1.82
CA VAL A 235 9.32 13.38 2.36
C VAL A 235 9.92 12.18 1.62
N GLY A 236 10.05 12.27 0.29
CA GLY A 236 10.62 11.19 -0.53
C GLY A 236 12.12 10.96 -0.32
N PHE A 237 12.87 12.01 0.06
CA PHE A 237 14.34 11.95 0.26
C PHE A 237 14.74 11.86 1.74
N ALA A 238 13.79 11.63 2.64
CA ALA A 238 14.08 11.48 4.07
C ALA A 238 14.95 10.24 4.32
N SER A 239 16.19 10.45 4.80
CA SER A 239 17.16 9.38 5.06
C SER A 239 16.93 8.78 6.46
N SER A 240 16.00 7.83 6.58
CA SER A 240 15.75 7.06 7.81
C SER A 240 15.05 5.74 7.51
N SER A 241 14.88 4.86 8.50
CA SER A 241 14.02 3.66 8.36
C SER A 241 12.56 4.01 8.04
N ALA A 242 12.10 5.22 8.40
CA ALA A 242 10.80 5.74 7.95
C ALA A 242 10.84 6.20 6.48
N GLY A 243 12.02 6.47 5.93
CA GLY A 243 12.25 6.88 4.54
C GLY A 243 11.80 5.85 3.51
N GLU A 244 11.96 4.56 3.80
CA GLU A 244 11.51 3.49 2.88
C GLU A 244 9.98 3.53 2.68
N TYR A 245 9.24 3.80 3.76
CA TYR A 245 7.80 4.00 3.73
C TYR A 245 7.43 5.32 3.03
N CYS A 246 8.12 6.42 3.37
CA CYS A 246 7.88 7.73 2.79
C CYS A 246 8.19 7.80 1.28
N PHE A 247 9.17 7.04 0.80
CA PHE A 247 9.50 6.95 -0.62
C PHE A 247 8.35 6.38 -1.44
N SER A 248 7.73 5.28 -0.97
CA SER A 248 6.56 4.68 -1.62
C SER A 248 5.40 5.68 -1.69
N LEU A 249 5.18 6.47 -0.64
CA LEU A 249 4.17 7.51 -0.62
C LEU A 249 4.47 8.60 -1.66
N PHE A 250 5.68 9.13 -1.65
CA PHE A 250 6.11 10.17 -2.58
C PHE A 250 6.00 9.74 -4.03
N ALA A 251 6.54 8.55 -4.37
CA ALA A 251 6.53 8.05 -5.74
C ALA A 251 5.12 7.84 -6.28
N VAL A 252 4.21 7.32 -5.46
CA VAL A 252 2.81 7.10 -5.85
C VAL A 252 2.07 8.43 -6.05
N VAL A 253 2.23 9.41 -5.14
CA VAL A 253 1.63 10.74 -5.30
C VAL A 253 2.18 11.43 -6.56
N LEU A 254 3.49 11.37 -6.78
CA LEU A 254 4.13 11.94 -7.97
C LEU A 254 3.58 11.33 -9.25
N MET A 255 3.50 10.00 -9.36
CA MET A 255 2.94 9.33 -10.53
C MET A 255 1.46 9.68 -10.73
N ALA A 256 0.68 9.70 -9.65
CA ALA A 256 -0.75 10.01 -9.70
C ALA A 256 -1.01 11.44 -10.16
N LEU A 257 -0.26 12.43 -9.66
CA LEU A 257 -0.40 13.84 -10.05
C LEU A 257 0.05 14.09 -11.49
N LEU A 258 1.15 13.48 -11.93
CA LEU A 258 1.60 13.62 -13.32
C LEU A 258 0.59 12.97 -14.29
N ASN A 259 0.12 11.76 -13.96
CA ASN A 259 -0.89 11.08 -14.77
C ASN A 259 -2.24 11.84 -14.75
N SER A 260 -2.60 12.44 -13.61
CA SER A 260 -3.78 13.32 -13.46
C SER A 260 -3.74 14.44 -14.48
N TRP A 261 -2.65 15.19 -14.48
CA TRP A 261 -2.47 16.33 -15.37
C TRP A 261 -2.55 15.93 -16.85
N VAL A 262 -1.85 14.84 -17.24
CA VAL A 262 -1.89 14.32 -18.61
C VAL A 262 -3.31 13.97 -19.03
N VAL A 263 -4.06 13.25 -18.18
CA VAL A 263 -5.43 12.86 -18.48
C VAL A 263 -6.37 14.07 -18.46
N ALA A 264 -6.23 15.00 -17.52
CA ALA A 264 -7.07 16.18 -17.44
C ALA A 264 -6.96 17.07 -18.68
N ILE A 265 -5.79 17.13 -19.31
CA ILE A 265 -5.53 17.96 -20.48
C ILE A 265 -5.87 17.27 -21.79
N LEU A 266 -5.58 15.97 -21.91
CA LEU A 266 -5.81 15.23 -23.15
C LEU A 266 -7.20 14.61 -23.20
N PHE A 267 -7.60 13.96 -22.12
CA PHE A 267 -8.82 13.18 -22.07
C PHE A 267 -10.04 14.05 -21.78
N SER A 268 -10.01 14.88 -20.72
CA SER A 268 -11.21 15.64 -20.32
C SER A 268 -11.77 16.54 -21.43
N PRO A 269 -10.97 17.27 -22.22
CA PRO A 269 -11.50 18.05 -23.32
C PRO A 269 -12.07 17.17 -24.44
N LEU A 270 -11.42 16.05 -24.72
CA LEU A 270 -11.87 15.10 -25.72
C LEU A 270 -13.21 14.46 -25.35
N THR A 271 -13.34 13.85 -24.17
CA THR A 271 -14.61 13.30 -23.68
C THR A 271 -15.65 14.40 -23.51
N GLY A 272 -15.24 15.60 -23.15
CA GLY A 272 -16.11 16.75 -23.05
C GLY A 272 -16.81 17.09 -24.38
N THR A 273 -16.10 17.03 -25.52
CA THR A 273 -16.73 17.28 -26.82
C THR A 273 -17.78 16.24 -27.21
N TRP A 274 -17.64 14.99 -26.74
CA TRP A 274 -18.58 13.91 -27.02
C TRP A 274 -19.81 13.94 -26.09
N LEU A 275 -19.60 14.28 -24.81
CA LEU A 275 -20.61 14.09 -23.76
C LEU A 275 -21.39 15.37 -23.42
N LEU A 276 -20.80 16.56 -23.59
CA LEU A 276 -21.47 17.82 -23.28
C LEU A 276 -22.51 18.19 -24.36
N PRO A 277 -23.62 18.85 -23.98
CA PRO A 277 -24.61 19.36 -24.93
C PRO A 277 -24.02 20.43 -25.86
N GLU A 278 -24.61 20.58 -27.05
CA GLU A 278 -24.13 21.51 -28.09
C GLU A 278 -24.37 22.98 -27.74
N LYS A 279 -25.36 23.26 -26.89
CA LYS A 279 -25.66 24.58 -26.35
C LYS A 279 -26.14 24.41 -24.91
N LEU A 280 -25.46 25.04 -23.96
CA LEU A 280 -26.02 25.26 -22.63
C LEU A 280 -26.82 26.57 -22.68
N LYS A 281 -28.10 26.52 -22.28
CA LYS A 281 -28.88 27.76 -22.13
C LYS A 281 -28.20 28.60 -21.07
N HIS A 282 -27.85 29.84 -21.41
CA HIS A 282 -27.34 30.84 -20.48
C HIS A 282 -28.29 30.93 -19.27
N ARG A 283 -27.91 30.33 -18.14
CA ARG A 283 -28.63 30.55 -16.89
C ARG A 283 -28.22 31.93 -16.40
N ALA A 284 -28.88 32.96 -16.94
CA ALA A 284 -28.89 34.31 -16.39
C ALA A 284 -29.67 34.32 -15.04
N ALA A 285 -29.32 33.44 -14.11
CA ALA A 285 -29.76 33.55 -12.74
C ALA A 285 -28.78 34.49 -12.05
N GLY A 286 -29.24 35.67 -11.65
CA GLY A 286 -28.44 36.63 -10.89
C GLY A 286 -27.77 35.98 -9.66
N PRO A 287 -26.77 36.66 -9.05
CA PRO A 287 -25.93 36.05 -8.03
C PRO A 287 -26.76 35.35 -6.95
N GLY A 288 -26.53 34.05 -6.78
CA GLY A 288 -27.21 33.21 -5.80
C GLY A 288 -27.13 33.79 -4.39
N ARG A 289 -27.98 33.30 -3.47
CA ARG A 289 -27.99 33.79 -2.07
C ARG A 289 -26.59 33.74 -1.43
N MET A 290 -25.81 32.70 -1.74
CA MET A 290 -24.39 32.58 -1.35
C MET A 290 -23.50 33.66 -1.99
N ALA A 291 -23.58 33.89 -3.30
CA ALA A 291 -22.78 34.91 -3.98
C ALA A 291 -23.08 36.33 -3.45
N ARG A 292 -24.34 36.64 -3.12
CA ARG A 292 -24.71 37.92 -2.47
C ARG A 292 -24.17 38.04 -1.04
N GLY A 293 -24.18 36.94 -0.27
CA GLY A 293 -23.57 36.88 1.05
C GLY A 293 -22.06 37.11 0.99
N TYR A 294 -21.38 36.38 0.09
CA TYR A 294 -19.96 36.56 -0.19
C TYR A 294 -19.63 37.98 -0.61
N GLY A 295 -20.39 38.58 -1.53
CA GLY A 295 -20.18 39.97 -1.97
C GLY A 295 -20.42 41.04 -0.90
N ARG A 296 -21.23 40.76 0.13
CA ARG A 296 -21.34 41.63 1.32
C ARG A 296 -20.11 41.49 2.20
N LEU A 297 -19.70 40.25 2.49
CA LEU A 297 -18.55 39.95 3.34
C LEU A 297 -17.25 40.48 2.74
N LEU A 298 -17.05 40.28 1.43
CA LEU A 298 -15.91 40.81 0.68
C LEU A 298 -15.84 42.34 0.78
N ARG A 299 -16.96 43.05 0.62
CA ARG A 299 -17.00 44.51 0.78
C ARG A 299 -16.65 44.94 2.20
N THR A 300 -17.08 44.20 3.21
CA THR A 300 -16.72 44.46 4.61
C THR A 300 -15.23 44.24 4.85
N VAL A 301 -14.65 43.16 4.31
CA VAL A 301 -13.21 42.86 4.41
C VAL A 301 -12.38 43.94 3.72
N LEU A 302 -12.76 44.34 2.50
CA LEU A 302 -12.05 45.40 1.77
C LEU A 302 -12.14 46.77 2.46
N ARG A 303 -13.27 47.06 3.13
CA ARG A 303 -13.41 48.27 3.96
C ARG A 303 -12.53 48.25 5.21
N HIS A 304 -12.25 47.07 5.76
CA HIS A 304 -11.47 46.90 6.99
C HIS A 304 -10.13 46.17 6.75
N ARG A 305 -9.47 46.42 5.60
CA ARG A 305 -8.28 45.67 5.14
C ARG A 305 -7.17 45.49 6.19
N LEU A 306 -6.88 46.53 6.98
CA LEU A 306 -5.83 46.49 8.01
C LEU A 306 -6.26 45.67 9.23
N ALA A 307 -7.53 45.78 9.65
CA ALA A 307 -8.07 45.01 10.77
C ALA A 307 -8.20 43.52 10.40
N THR A 308 -8.55 43.20 9.15
CA THR A 308 -8.60 41.81 8.67
C THR A 308 -7.21 41.20 8.54
N LEU A 309 -6.20 41.96 8.09
CA LEU A 309 -4.82 41.48 8.09
C LEU A 309 -4.31 41.25 9.52
N GLY A 310 -4.66 42.14 10.45
CA GLY A 310 -4.35 41.98 11.87
C GLY A 310 -4.99 40.75 12.50
N ASP A 311 -6.29 40.50 12.25
CA ASP A 311 -6.99 39.30 12.76
C ASP A 311 -6.41 38.02 12.15
N CYS A 312 -6.11 38.00 10.84
CA CYS A 312 -5.45 36.85 10.20
C CYS A 312 -4.07 36.57 10.80
N ALA A 313 -3.24 37.61 10.99
CA ALA A 313 -1.91 37.46 11.59
C ALA A 313 -2.00 37.02 13.06
N GLY A 314 -2.93 37.59 13.82
CA GLY A 314 -3.19 37.21 15.21
C GLY A 314 -3.61 35.75 15.34
N ARG A 315 -4.54 35.29 14.50
CA ARG A 315 -4.99 33.89 14.49
C ARG A 315 -3.87 32.93 14.06
N ALA A 316 -3.11 33.26 13.03
CA ALA A 316 -1.95 32.46 12.62
C ALA A 316 -0.93 32.32 13.76
N GLY A 317 -0.67 33.41 14.50
CA GLY A 317 0.18 33.40 15.70
C GLY A 317 -0.36 32.49 16.80
N THR A 318 -1.67 32.54 17.09
CA THR A 318 -2.28 31.69 18.12
C THR A 318 -2.25 30.19 17.78
N VAL A 319 -2.33 29.84 16.49
CA VAL A 319 -2.22 28.44 16.04
C VAL A 319 -0.78 27.94 16.21
N GLY A 320 0.22 28.73 15.79
CA GLY A 320 1.63 28.36 15.96
C GLY A 320 2.03 28.16 17.43
N VAL A 321 1.47 28.96 18.34
CA VAL A 321 1.69 28.78 19.79
C VAL A 321 1.02 27.51 20.32
N ARG A 322 -0.17 27.13 19.80
CA ARG A 322 -0.85 25.89 20.20
C ARG A 322 -0.10 24.65 19.71
N ASP A 323 0.48 24.67 18.52
CA ASP A 323 1.19 23.52 17.95
C ASP A 323 2.48 23.19 18.70
N HIS A 324 3.15 24.17 19.32
CA HIS A 324 4.27 23.92 20.23
C HIS A 324 3.86 23.16 21.51
N VAL A 325 2.58 23.21 21.91
CA VAL A 325 2.08 22.51 23.11
C VAL A 325 1.74 21.04 22.83
N TYR A 326 1.54 20.64 21.56
CA TYR A 326 1.20 19.27 21.17
C TYR A 326 2.39 18.42 20.69
N ALA A 327 3.63 18.82 21.01
CA ALA A 327 4.81 18.07 20.59
C ALA A 327 4.95 16.73 21.33
N GLY A 328 4.92 15.61 20.60
CA GLY A 328 5.69 14.42 20.99
C GLY A 328 5.07 13.03 20.89
N GLY A 329 4.11 12.77 20.00
CA GLY A 329 3.71 11.39 19.65
C GLY A 329 4.33 10.95 18.33
N VAL A 330 5.54 10.36 18.35
CA VAL A 330 6.28 10.03 17.11
C VAL A 330 5.59 8.96 16.24
N PHE A 331 4.69 8.15 16.82
CA PHE A 331 3.86 7.19 16.10
C PHE A 331 2.50 7.00 16.78
N PRO A 332 1.36 7.29 16.13
CA PRO A 332 0.08 6.77 16.57
C PRO A 332 -0.02 5.33 16.03
N PHE A 333 0.37 4.35 16.85
CA PHE A 333 0.15 2.91 16.62
C PHE A 333 0.74 2.31 15.33
N ILE A 334 1.92 1.70 15.47
CA ILE A 334 2.23 0.42 14.79
C ILE A 334 1.24 -0.63 15.33
#